data_AF-A0A3N0IXW2-F1
#
_entry.id   AF-A0A3N0IXW2-F1
#
_cell.length_a   1.000
_cell.length_b   1.000
_cell.length_c   1.000
_cell.angle_alpha   90.00
_cell.angle_beta   90.00
_cell.angle_gamma   90.00
#
_symmetry.space_group_name_H-M   'P 1'
#
loop_
_entity.id
_entity.type
_entity.pdbx_description
1 polymer ?
#
loop_
_entity_poly.entity_id
_entity_poly.type
_entity_poly.pdbx_seq_one_letter_code
_entity_poly.pdbx_strand_id
1 'polypeptide(L)'
;MNKEDLLMFNQKALRSKAEIVRAINTYLEEATKANASSEGDQVPENYELMEAFEKKIERALIPFLEHPFSAYEINITDIAISLDMAEYSKIIFDQEGEIDEATASITPDIVSVRAPYITVDEFAKRRNVKSNTVLKWLREGKLRNAEKRENGWHIAATQGKPAREFDSGCYIFESEEGDLSCLGLFPIGAIFLEVDQDIACPSRYTIRLNDEYHRVLRQDVVDKDELLELEKTLIASPNVIFQSTFTDAISEKVGLGTGESEDARRIHEEIGNFIESAALPLETRRLLKVMLFHECDEELFLSTIQKLGLDDTLQRYLRENK
;
A
#
# COMPACT_ATOMS: atom_id res chain seq x y z
N MET A 1 8.63 -16.30 18.35
CA MET A 1 8.44 -14.92 18.81
C MET A 1 7.81 -14.96 20.19
N ASN A 2 8.24 -14.08 21.08
CA ASN A 2 7.84 -14.06 22.49
C ASN A 2 6.66 -13.09 22.73
N LYS A 3 6.23 -12.93 23.99
CA LYS A 3 5.09 -12.06 24.35
C LYS A 3 5.41 -10.56 24.23
N GLU A 4 6.67 -10.18 24.45
CA GLU A 4 7.16 -8.80 24.32
C GLU A 4 7.18 -8.38 22.84
N ASP A 5 7.68 -9.24 21.95
CA ASP A 5 7.64 -9.04 20.49
C ASP A 5 6.21 -8.81 19.99
N LEU A 6 5.24 -9.57 20.52
CA LEU A 6 3.83 -9.44 20.15
C LEU A 6 3.24 -8.10 20.60
N LEU A 7 3.64 -7.62 21.78
CA LEU A 7 3.19 -6.32 22.30
C LEU A 7 3.72 -5.18 21.41
N MET A 8 5.00 -5.25 21.04
CA MET A 8 5.65 -4.27 20.16
C MET A 8 5.01 -4.27 18.78
N PHE A 9 4.81 -5.46 18.20
CA PHE A 9 4.13 -5.61 16.92
C PHE A 9 2.74 -4.99 16.92
N ASN A 10 1.88 -5.35 17.89
CA ASN A 10 0.50 -4.87 17.96
C ASN A 10 0.37 -3.37 18.20
N GLN A 11 1.41 -2.71 18.72
CA GLN A 11 1.41 -1.25 18.89
C GLN A 11 1.54 -0.51 17.56
N LYS A 12 2.23 -1.11 16.59
CA LYS A 12 2.53 -0.49 15.30
C LYS A 12 1.68 -1.03 14.17
N ALA A 13 1.44 -2.33 14.13
CA ALA A 13 0.73 -2.97 13.02
C ALA A 13 -0.70 -2.47 12.84
N LEU A 14 -1.13 -2.22 11.61
CA LEU A 14 -2.54 -2.02 11.28
C LEU A 14 -3.28 -3.36 11.42
N ARG A 15 -4.22 -3.46 12.36
CA ARG A 15 -4.91 -4.72 12.68
C ARG A 15 -6.43 -4.62 12.63
N SER A 16 -6.98 -3.43 12.51
CA SER A 16 -8.41 -3.21 12.38
C SER A 16 -8.77 -2.29 11.22
N LYS A 17 -10.02 -2.40 10.76
CA LYS A 17 -10.57 -1.48 9.76
C LYS A 17 -10.52 -0.02 10.22
N ALA A 18 -10.75 0.23 11.50
CA ALA A 18 -10.69 1.57 12.07
C ALA A 18 -9.26 2.14 12.02
N GLU A 19 -8.24 1.31 12.24
CA GLU A 19 -6.83 1.69 12.13
C GLU A 19 -6.44 1.97 10.67
N ILE A 20 -6.87 1.12 9.73
CA ILE A 20 -6.68 1.36 8.28
C ILE A 20 -7.27 2.72 7.88
N VAL A 21 -8.54 2.97 8.21
CA VAL A 21 -9.23 4.22 7.87
C VAL A 21 -8.53 5.43 8.50
N ARG A 22 -8.08 5.30 9.75
CA ARG A 22 -7.34 6.38 10.43
C ARG A 22 -6.01 6.68 9.73
N ALA A 23 -5.27 5.64 9.34
CA ALA A 23 -3.99 5.79 8.65
C ALA A 23 -4.17 6.45 7.27
N ILE A 24 -5.20 6.07 6.51
CA ILE A 24 -5.57 6.71 5.24
C ILE A 24 -5.91 8.19 5.44
N ASN A 25 -6.72 8.52 6.45
CA ASN A 25 -7.10 9.91 6.73
C ASN A 25 -5.89 10.77 7.11
N THR A 26 -4.99 10.25 7.93
CA THR A 26 -3.75 10.97 8.28
C THR A 26 -2.87 11.19 7.06
N TYR A 27 -2.71 10.19 6.19
CA TYR A 27 -1.98 10.34 4.92
C TYR A 27 -2.58 11.46 4.07
N LEU A 28 -3.91 11.48 3.89
CA LEU A 28 -4.60 12.53 3.14
C LEU A 28 -4.42 13.92 3.76
N GLU A 29 -4.48 14.04 5.08
CA GLU A 29 -4.25 15.30 5.79
C GLU A 29 -2.83 15.82 5.61
N GLU A 30 -1.82 14.96 5.78
CA GLU A 30 -0.41 15.32 5.64
C GLU A 30 -0.10 15.73 4.20
N ALA A 31 -0.59 14.96 3.23
CA ALA A 31 -0.40 15.24 1.83
C ALA A 31 -1.12 16.54 1.40
N THR A 32 -2.27 16.87 2.02
CA THR A 32 -2.96 18.17 1.81
C THR A 32 -2.16 19.33 2.40
N LYS A 33 -1.61 19.18 3.62
CA LYS A 33 -0.77 20.19 4.28
C LYS A 33 0.52 20.44 3.48
N ALA A 34 1.16 19.39 2.97
CA ALA A 34 2.36 19.50 2.15
C ALA A 34 2.10 20.33 0.86
N ASN A 35 1.01 20.05 0.15
CA ASN A 35 0.62 20.80 -1.06
C ASN A 35 0.26 22.27 -0.79
N ALA A 36 -0.25 22.60 0.40
CA ALA A 36 -0.54 23.99 0.77
C ALA A 36 0.73 24.80 1.09
N SER A 37 1.85 24.13 1.38
CA SER A 37 3.06 24.73 1.95
C SER A 37 4.16 25.02 0.92
N SER A 38 4.19 24.34 -0.24
CA SER A 38 5.16 24.52 -1.33
C SER A 38 4.63 23.88 -2.63
N GLU A 39 5.15 24.28 -3.80
CA GLU A 39 4.82 23.76 -5.15
C GLU A 39 4.62 22.22 -5.16
N GLY A 40 3.38 21.76 -5.01
CA GLY A 40 3.07 20.34 -4.95
C GLY A 40 3.33 19.66 -6.30
N ASP A 41 4.34 18.78 -6.34
CA ASP A 41 4.59 17.87 -7.47
C ASP A 41 3.60 16.70 -7.50
N GLN A 42 2.77 16.54 -6.46
CA GLN A 42 1.74 15.50 -6.38
C GLN A 42 0.58 15.80 -7.33
N VAL A 43 0.26 14.80 -8.15
CA VAL A 43 -0.82 14.87 -9.14
C VAL A 43 -2.17 14.78 -8.38
N PRO A 44 -3.14 15.69 -8.59
CA PRO A 44 -4.44 15.67 -7.90
C PRO A 44 -5.14 14.30 -7.92
N GLU A 45 -4.95 13.55 -9.00
CA GLU A 45 -5.51 12.21 -9.18
C GLU A 45 -4.96 11.16 -8.20
N ASN A 46 -3.79 11.37 -7.58
CA ASN A 46 -3.30 10.50 -6.51
C ASN A 46 -4.21 10.61 -5.27
N TYR A 47 -4.70 11.81 -4.97
CA TYR A 47 -5.67 12.05 -3.90
C TYR A 47 -7.04 11.47 -4.26
N GLU A 48 -7.49 11.68 -5.50
CA GLU A 48 -8.75 11.07 -5.98
C GLU A 48 -8.71 9.54 -5.87
N LEU A 49 -7.56 8.92 -6.15
CA LEU A 49 -7.37 7.48 -6.02
C LEU A 49 -7.41 7.03 -4.55
N MET A 50 -6.73 7.75 -3.65
CA MET A 50 -6.76 7.46 -2.21
C MET A 50 -8.15 7.64 -1.60
N GLU A 51 -8.89 8.69 -1.98
CA GLU A 51 -10.30 8.86 -1.57
C GLU A 51 -11.20 7.74 -2.11
N ALA A 52 -10.95 7.26 -3.33
CA ALA A 52 -11.69 6.14 -3.90
C ALA A 52 -11.37 4.84 -3.15
N PHE A 53 -10.11 4.66 -2.75
CA PHE A 53 -9.67 3.54 -1.92
C PHE A 53 -10.35 3.56 -0.55
N GLU A 54 -10.34 4.70 0.15
CA GLU A 54 -11.01 4.89 1.44
C GLU A 54 -12.49 4.48 1.38
N LYS A 55 -13.24 5.02 0.41
CA LYS A 55 -14.67 4.70 0.21
C LYS A 55 -14.89 3.21 -0.08
N LYS A 56 -13.92 2.54 -0.73
CA LYS A 56 -13.98 1.09 -0.99
C LYS A 56 -13.72 0.31 0.29
N ILE A 57 -12.73 0.70 1.10
CA ILE A 57 -12.43 0.13 2.42
C ILE A 57 -13.64 0.23 3.35
N GLU A 58 -14.27 1.41 3.45
CA GLU A 58 -15.46 1.63 4.28
C GLU A 58 -16.61 0.67 3.97
N ARG A 59 -16.77 0.27 2.71
CA ARG A 59 -17.83 -0.63 2.26
C ARG A 59 -17.42 -2.09 2.26
N ALA A 60 -16.12 -2.37 2.19
CA ALA A 60 -15.60 -3.72 2.11
C ALA A 60 -15.77 -4.49 3.44
N LEU A 61 -16.01 -5.79 3.31
CA LEU A 61 -15.85 -6.76 4.38
C LEU A 61 -14.38 -7.18 4.39
N ILE A 62 -13.64 -6.71 5.38
CA ILE A 62 -12.21 -7.01 5.51
C ILE A 62 -12.05 -8.33 6.29
N PRO A 63 -11.28 -9.31 5.79
CA PRO A 63 -11.06 -10.58 6.46
C PRO A 63 -10.39 -10.40 7.81
N PHE A 64 -10.84 -11.10 8.85
CA PHE A 64 -10.23 -11.02 10.17
C PHE A 64 -8.80 -11.57 10.18
N LEU A 65 -7.94 -10.94 10.99
CA LEU A 65 -6.58 -11.41 11.24
C LEU A 65 -6.60 -12.56 12.26
N GLU A 66 -6.52 -13.80 11.78
CA GLU A 66 -6.59 -14.99 12.63
C GLU A 66 -5.31 -15.21 13.47
N HIS A 67 -4.16 -14.71 13.00
CA HIS A 67 -2.87 -14.96 13.62
C HIS A 67 -2.34 -13.77 14.44
N PRO A 68 -1.61 -14.03 15.55
CA PRO A 68 -1.10 -12.97 16.43
C PRO A 68 -0.13 -12.02 15.74
N PHE A 69 0.67 -12.51 14.79
CA PHE A 69 1.64 -11.69 14.05
C PHE A 69 1.15 -11.43 12.62
N SER A 70 -0.13 -11.09 12.47
CA SER A 70 -0.68 -10.63 11.19
C SER A 70 -1.00 -9.15 11.21
N ALA A 71 -0.87 -8.49 10.07
CA ALA A 71 -1.20 -7.08 9.88
C ALA A 71 -1.82 -6.87 8.49
N TYR A 72 -2.52 -5.76 8.34
CA TYR A 72 -2.82 -5.22 7.04
C TYR A 72 -1.74 -4.25 6.60
N GLU A 73 -1.50 -4.19 5.30
CA GLU A 73 -0.52 -3.30 4.68
C GLU A 73 -1.19 -2.59 3.51
N ILE A 74 -1.10 -1.27 3.46
CA ILE A 74 -1.57 -0.50 2.31
C ILE A 74 -0.38 -0.28 1.39
N ASN A 75 -0.43 -0.83 0.19
CA ASN A 75 0.61 -0.65 -0.83
C ASN A 75 0.14 0.40 -1.85
N ILE A 76 0.97 1.41 -2.10
CA ILE A 76 0.69 2.51 -3.01
C ILE A 76 1.72 2.45 -4.15
N THR A 77 1.23 2.22 -5.36
CA THR A 77 2.01 2.17 -6.59
C THR A 77 1.67 3.36 -7.49
N ASP A 78 2.35 3.48 -8.63
CA ASP A 78 2.09 4.56 -9.61
C ASP A 78 0.66 4.61 -10.12
N ILE A 79 -0.06 3.48 -10.09
CA ILE A 79 -1.39 3.37 -10.69
C ILE A 79 -2.41 2.65 -9.82
N ALA A 80 -2.03 2.12 -8.66
CA ALA A 80 -2.94 1.34 -7.82
C ALA A 80 -2.66 1.56 -6.34
N ILE A 81 -3.70 1.35 -5.55
CA ILE A 81 -3.61 1.25 -4.09
C ILE A 81 -4.27 -0.07 -3.71
N SER A 82 -3.56 -0.93 -2.98
CA SER A 82 -4.07 -2.21 -2.49
C SER A 82 -3.97 -2.30 -0.98
N LEU A 83 -4.90 -3.05 -0.39
CA LEU A 83 -4.84 -3.56 0.97
C LEU A 83 -4.43 -5.02 0.89
N ASP A 84 -3.29 -5.34 1.49
CA ASP A 84 -2.77 -6.69 1.59
C ASP A 84 -2.86 -7.15 3.05
N MET A 85 -2.80 -8.46 3.27
CA MET A 85 -2.66 -9.04 4.60
C MET A 85 -1.35 -9.81 4.69
N ALA A 86 -0.51 -9.40 5.62
CA ALA A 86 0.74 -10.05 5.92
C ALA A 86 0.59 -10.96 7.15
N GLU A 87 1.07 -12.19 7.05
CA GLU A 87 1.24 -13.10 8.18
C GLU A 87 2.72 -13.36 8.42
N TYR A 88 3.25 -12.84 9.52
CA TYR A 88 4.66 -12.87 9.85
C TYR A 88 5.04 -14.15 10.58
N SER A 89 5.98 -14.89 9.98
CA SER A 89 6.58 -16.11 10.55
C SER A 89 7.81 -15.82 11.42
N LYS A 90 8.48 -14.69 11.16
CA LYS A 90 9.65 -14.19 11.90
C LYS A 90 9.64 -12.67 11.88
N ILE A 91 9.93 -12.07 13.03
CA ILE A 91 10.18 -10.63 13.19
C ILE A 91 11.38 -10.48 14.12
N ILE A 92 12.30 -9.57 13.79
CA ILE A 92 13.39 -9.11 14.64
C ILE A 92 13.22 -7.62 14.81
N PHE A 93 13.18 -7.18 16.06
CA PHE A 93 13.15 -5.76 16.41
C PHE A 93 14.56 -5.27 16.74
N ASP A 94 14.84 -4.01 16.39
CA ASP A 94 16.04 -3.32 16.81
C ASP A 94 15.94 -2.81 18.27
N GLN A 95 16.93 -2.03 18.71
CA GLN A 95 16.96 -1.48 20.07
C GLN A 95 15.93 -0.37 20.32
N GLU A 96 15.39 0.23 19.26
CA GLU A 96 14.36 1.27 19.28
C GLU A 96 12.95 0.68 19.16
N GLY A 97 12.87 -0.62 18.86
CA GLY A 97 11.65 -1.38 18.69
C GLY A 97 11.06 -1.26 17.29
N GLU A 98 11.86 -0.85 16.31
CA GLU A 98 11.54 -0.91 14.89
C GLU A 98 11.79 -2.30 14.34
N ILE A 99 11.05 -2.69 13.29
CA ILE A 99 11.27 -3.97 12.62
C ILE A 99 12.56 -3.87 11.80
N ASP A 100 13.59 -4.61 12.20
CA ASP A 100 14.88 -4.71 11.52
C ASP A 100 14.86 -5.80 10.44
N GLU A 101 14.29 -6.97 10.77
CA GLU A 101 14.07 -8.05 9.82
C GLU A 101 12.69 -8.67 9.99
N ALA A 102 12.07 -9.06 8.87
CA ALA A 102 10.81 -9.79 8.89
C ALA A 102 10.74 -10.84 7.78
N THR A 103 9.93 -11.87 8.02
CA THR A 103 9.55 -12.85 6.99
C THR A 103 8.06 -13.08 7.08
N ALA A 104 7.32 -12.72 6.04
CA ALA A 104 5.88 -12.82 5.98
C ALA A 104 5.39 -13.59 4.76
N SER A 105 4.23 -14.22 4.90
CA SER A 105 3.40 -14.64 3.78
C SER A 105 2.39 -13.54 3.50
N ILE A 106 2.29 -13.10 2.25
CA ILE A 106 1.39 -12.01 1.86
C ILE A 106 0.18 -12.59 1.13
N THR A 107 -1.02 -12.17 1.54
CA THR A 107 -2.25 -12.31 0.77
C THR A 107 -2.54 -10.95 0.13
N PRO A 108 -2.21 -10.77 -1.16
CA PRO A 108 -2.34 -9.48 -1.83
C PRO A 108 -3.80 -9.16 -2.19
N ASP A 109 -4.06 -7.88 -2.45
CA ASP A 109 -5.25 -7.37 -3.13
C ASP A 109 -6.61 -7.72 -2.48
N ILE A 110 -6.68 -7.75 -1.14
CA ILE A 110 -7.94 -7.93 -0.40
C ILE A 110 -8.94 -6.86 -0.82
N VAL A 111 -8.46 -5.62 -0.92
CA VAL A 111 -9.18 -4.49 -1.51
C VAL A 111 -8.18 -3.75 -2.38
N SER A 112 -8.49 -3.54 -3.66
CA SER A 112 -7.63 -2.72 -4.52
C SER A 112 -8.44 -1.69 -5.30
N VAL A 113 -7.85 -0.53 -5.56
CA VAL A 113 -8.35 0.44 -6.53
C VAL A 113 -7.25 0.78 -7.51
N ARG A 114 -7.65 1.10 -8.74
CA ARG A 114 -6.73 1.40 -9.82
C ARG A 114 -7.11 2.70 -10.50
N ALA A 115 -6.10 3.46 -10.88
CA ALA A 115 -6.23 4.67 -11.65
C ALA A 115 -6.90 4.36 -13.00
N PRO A 116 -7.91 5.14 -13.41
CA PRO A 116 -8.49 4.97 -14.73
C PRO A 116 -7.49 5.39 -15.81
N TYR A 117 -7.49 4.68 -16.93
CA TYR A 117 -6.76 5.06 -18.13
C TYR A 117 -7.63 6.01 -18.97
N ILE A 118 -7.18 7.27 -19.07
CA ILE A 118 -7.89 8.37 -19.72
C ILE A 118 -7.28 8.67 -21.10
N THR A 119 -8.07 9.31 -21.98
CA THR A 119 -7.61 9.66 -23.33
C THR A 119 -6.48 10.69 -23.31
N VAL A 120 -5.68 10.75 -24.38
CA VAL A 120 -4.62 11.77 -24.55
C VAL A 120 -5.15 13.20 -24.37
N ASP A 121 -6.34 13.51 -24.90
CA ASP A 121 -6.90 14.86 -24.82
C ASP A 121 -7.29 15.22 -23.38
N GLU A 122 -7.86 14.26 -22.65
CA GLU A 122 -8.19 14.45 -21.24
C GLU A 122 -6.93 14.62 -20.40
N PHE A 123 -5.93 13.74 -20.58
CA PHE A 123 -4.64 13.85 -19.89
C PHE A 123 -3.96 15.21 -20.18
N ALA A 124 -3.94 15.63 -21.44
CA ALA A 124 -3.40 16.92 -21.85
C ALA A 124 -4.10 18.09 -21.14
N LYS A 125 -5.43 18.04 -21.05
CA LYS A 125 -6.24 19.04 -20.33
C LYS A 125 -5.88 19.07 -18.84
N ARG A 126 -5.82 17.91 -18.18
CA ARG A 126 -5.51 17.81 -16.74
C ARG A 126 -4.09 18.29 -16.41
N ARG A 127 -3.13 18.08 -17.32
CA ARG A 127 -1.74 18.56 -17.17
C ARG A 127 -1.50 19.97 -17.72
N ASN A 128 -2.53 20.64 -18.23
CA ASN A 128 -2.45 21.96 -18.86
C ASN A 128 -1.38 22.04 -19.98
N VAL A 129 -1.42 21.06 -20.89
CA VAL A 129 -0.55 20.97 -22.08
C VAL A 129 -1.37 20.66 -23.33
N LYS A 130 -0.75 20.72 -24.52
CA LYS A 130 -1.39 20.34 -25.78
C LYS A 130 -1.29 18.83 -26.00
N SER A 131 -2.29 18.22 -26.64
CA SER A 131 -2.27 16.79 -27.00
C SER A 131 -1.04 16.40 -27.82
N ASN A 132 -0.57 17.26 -28.72
CA ASN A 132 0.66 17.04 -29.48
C ASN A 132 1.91 16.93 -28.60
N THR A 133 1.94 17.61 -27.44
CA THR A 133 3.02 17.49 -26.46
C THR A 133 2.99 16.11 -25.80
N VAL A 134 1.81 15.63 -25.42
CA VAL A 134 1.62 14.30 -24.83
C VAL A 134 1.99 13.19 -25.82
N LEU A 135 1.56 13.29 -27.08
CA LEU A 135 1.96 12.37 -28.15
C LEU A 135 3.47 12.40 -28.41
N LYS A 136 4.13 13.54 -28.23
CA LYS A 136 5.59 13.63 -28.28
C LYS A 136 6.22 12.87 -27.11
N TRP A 137 5.70 13.01 -25.89
CA TRP A 137 6.19 12.27 -24.73
C TRP A 137 6.06 10.75 -24.89
N LEU A 138 4.92 10.26 -25.40
CA LEU A 138 4.75 8.83 -25.72
C LEU A 138 5.78 8.34 -26.75
N ARG A 139 6.00 9.11 -27.83
CA ARG A 139 7.02 8.76 -28.84
C ARG A 139 8.45 8.75 -28.32
N GLU A 140 8.71 9.54 -27.28
CA GLU A 140 10.01 9.67 -26.61
C GLU A 140 10.16 8.70 -25.41
N GLY A 141 9.21 7.81 -25.15
CA GLY A 141 9.27 6.83 -24.05
C GLY A 141 9.13 7.44 -22.66
N LYS A 142 8.65 8.69 -22.58
CA LYS A 142 8.59 9.46 -21.33
C LYS A 142 7.36 9.18 -20.49
N LEU A 143 6.37 8.49 -21.05
CA LEU A 143 5.16 8.09 -20.35
C LEU A 143 5.06 6.56 -20.35
N ARG A 144 5.26 5.94 -19.19
CA ARG A 144 5.34 4.49 -19.04
C ARG A 144 4.03 3.79 -18.64
N ASN A 145 3.13 4.46 -17.93
CA ASN A 145 1.80 3.94 -17.62
C ASN A 145 0.78 4.38 -18.66
N ALA A 146 1.01 3.93 -19.90
CA ALA A 146 0.13 4.13 -21.03
C ALA A 146 -0.20 2.77 -21.68
N GLU A 147 -1.27 2.75 -22.46
CA GLU A 147 -1.69 1.58 -23.26
C GLU A 147 -2.32 2.02 -24.57
N LYS A 148 -2.28 1.14 -25.57
CA LYS A 148 -2.87 1.40 -26.88
C LYS A 148 -4.15 0.60 -27.06
N ARG A 149 -5.28 1.29 -27.17
CA ARG A 149 -6.60 0.73 -27.48
C ARG A 149 -7.00 1.02 -28.93
N GLU A 150 -8.13 0.46 -29.39
CA GLU A 150 -8.66 0.69 -30.74
C GLU A 150 -8.83 2.18 -31.08
N ASN A 151 -9.26 2.98 -30.11
CA ASN A 151 -9.49 4.42 -30.23
C ASN A 151 -8.25 5.28 -29.88
N GLY A 152 -7.07 4.67 -29.74
CA GLY A 152 -5.80 5.36 -29.54
C GLY A 152 -5.17 5.14 -28.17
N TRP A 153 -4.24 6.04 -27.82
CA TRP A 153 -3.48 5.97 -26.58
C TRP A 153 -4.32 6.39 -25.38
N HIS A 154 -4.20 5.62 -24.30
CA HIS A 154 -4.76 5.93 -22.99
C HIS A 154 -3.63 5.95 -21.97
N ILE A 155 -3.72 6.83 -20.99
CA ILE A 155 -2.67 7.08 -20.00
C ILE A 155 -3.31 7.03 -18.62
N ALA A 156 -2.65 6.39 -17.65
CA ALA A 156 -3.13 6.35 -16.27
C ALA A 156 -3.32 7.77 -15.73
N ALA A 157 -4.47 8.04 -15.11
CA ALA A 157 -4.83 9.37 -14.64
C ALA A 157 -3.91 9.89 -13.51
N THR A 158 -3.26 9.01 -12.76
CA THR A 158 -2.26 9.33 -11.73
C THR A 158 -0.89 9.72 -12.30
N GLN A 159 -0.63 9.43 -13.58
CA GLN A 159 0.68 9.68 -14.16
C GLN A 159 1.01 11.18 -14.24
N GLY A 160 2.17 11.56 -13.71
CA GLY A 160 2.68 12.93 -13.73
C GLY A 160 3.13 13.41 -15.11
N LYS A 161 3.56 14.68 -15.16
CA LYS A 161 4.35 15.15 -16.29
C LYS A 161 5.71 14.44 -16.25
N PRO A 162 6.33 14.12 -17.39
CA PRO A 162 7.66 13.51 -17.38
C PRO A 162 8.68 14.38 -16.63
N ALA A 163 9.40 13.75 -15.69
CA ALA A 163 10.55 14.34 -15.04
C ALA A 163 11.75 14.45 -16.01
N ARG A 164 12.79 15.18 -15.58
CA ARG A 164 14.05 15.28 -16.35
C ARG A 164 14.93 14.04 -16.19
N GLU A 165 14.86 13.39 -15.04
CA GLU A 165 15.68 12.25 -14.68
C GLU A 165 14.99 10.95 -15.09
N PHE A 166 15.78 9.89 -15.28
CA PHE A 166 15.28 8.57 -15.63
C PHE A 166 14.95 7.84 -14.33
N ASP A 167 13.67 7.52 -14.13
CA ASP A 167 13.26 6.63 -13.05
C ASP A 167 13.47 5.18 -13.49
N SER A 168 14.36 4.46 -12.81
CA SER A 168 14.42 3.00 -12.87
C SER A 168 13.10 2.40 -12.37
N GLY A 169 12.80 1.19 -12.82
CA GLY A 169 11.56 0.53 -12.42
C GLY A 169 11.37 -0.82 -13.09
N CYS A 170 10.18 -1.38 -12.91
CA CYS A 170 9.82 -2.69 -13.38
C CYS A 170 8.58 -2.62 -14.27
N TYR A 171 8.64 -3.25 -15.44
CA TYR A 171 7.45 -3.56 -16.21
C TYR A 171 6.90 -4.91 -15.77
N ILE A 172 5.59 -4.97 -15.52
CA ILE A 172 4.91 -6.13 -14.95
C ILE A 172 3.79 -6.55 -15.90
N PHE A 173 3.72 -7.84 -16.22
CA PHE A 173 2.59 -8.42 -16.95
C PHE A 173 1.49 -8.86 -16.00
N GLU A 174 0.34 -8.20 -16.04
CA GLU A 174 -0.80 -8.43 -15.15
C GLU A 174 -1.91 -9.20 -15.87
N SER A 175 -1.67 -10.49 -16.15
CA SER A 175 -2.72 -11.38 -16.62
C SER A 175 -2.60 -12.74 -15.94
N GLU A 176 -3.73 -13.30 -15.50
CA GLU A 176 -3.77 -14.67 -14.98
C GLU A 176 -3.38 -15.70 -16.04
N GLU A 177 -3.58 -15.38 -17.31
CA GLU A 177 -3.30 -16.25 -18.45
C GLU A 177 -2.19 -15.63 -19.32
N GLY A 178 -0.93 -15.92 -18.99
CA GLY A 178 0.20 -15.64 -19.85
C GLY A 178 1.33 -14.89 -19.17
N ASP A 179 2.20 -14.34 -20.00
CA ASP A 179 3.42 -13.66 -19.59
C ASP A 179 3.88 -12.71 -20.73
N LEU A 180 5.00 -12.01 -20.55
CA LEU A 180 5.54 -11.09 -21.54
C LEU A 180 5.86 -11.76 -22.89
N SER A 181 6.04 -13.09 -22.96
CA SER A 181 6.32 -13.79 -24.22
C SER A 181 5.19 -13.64 -25.25
N CYS A 182 3.98 -13.28 -24.83
CA CYS A 182 2.88 -12.96 -25.75
C CYS A 182 3.21 -11.78 -26.68
N LEU A 183 4.17 -10.93 -26.31
CA LEU A 183 4.65 -9.81 -27.13
C LEU A 183 5.66 -10.27 -28.20
N GLY A 184 6.06 -11.55 -28.21
CA GLY A 184 6.99 -12.14 -29.17
C GLY A 184 8.45 -11.71 -29.01
N LEU A 185 8.77 -10.93 -27.97
CA LEU A 185 10.12 -10.40 -27.69
C LEU A 185 10.82 -11.12 -26.54
N PHE A 186 10.07 -11.84 -25.71
CA PHE A 186 10.51 -12.32 -24.40
C PHE A 186 10.40 -13.84 -24.28
N PRO A 187 11.24 -14.48 -23.44
CA PRO A 187 11.15 -15.91 -23.18
C PRO A 187 9.84 -16.25 -22.43
N ILE A 188 9.35 -17.48 -22.61
CA ILE A 188 8.22 -18.02 -21.86
C ILE A 188 8.56 -17.98 -20.35
N GLY A 189 7.57 -17.59 -19.55
CA GLY A 189 7.67 -17.43 -18.10
C GLY A 189 8.12 -16.03 -17.65
N ALA A 190 8.43 -15.10 -18.55
CA ALA A 190 8.87 -13.76 -18.18
C ALA A 190 7.70 -12.89 -17.70
N ILE A 191 7.63 -12.62 -16.40
CA ILE A 191 6.57 -11.80 -15.78
C ILE A 191 7.05 -10.37 -15.54
N PHE A 192 8.29 -10.23 -15.10
CA PHE A 192 8.88 -8.95 -14.72
C PHE A 192 9.99 -8.57 -15.69
N LEU A 193 10.08 -7.29 -16.03
CA LEU A 193 11.20 -6.70 -16.74
C LEU A 193 11.69 -5.48 -15.96
N GLU A 194 12.76 -5.67 -15.20
CA GLU A 194 13.43 -4.60 -14.46
C GLU A 194 14.37 -3.82 -15.38
N VAL A 195 14.35 -2.50 -15.26
CA VAL A 195 15.22 -1.58 -15.98
C VAL A 195 15.99 -0.73 -15.00
N ASP A 196 17.31 -0.87 -15.02
CA ASP A 196 18.22 -0.09 -14.20
C ASP A 196 19.19 0.73 -15.07
N GLN A 197 19.26 2.03 -14.84
CA GLN A 197 20.28 2.86 -15.47
C GLN A 197 21.63 2.70 -14.78
N ASP A 198 22.70 2.51 -15.58
CA ASP A 198 24.06 2.45 -15.04
C ASP A 198 24.50 3.85 -14.56
N ILE A 199 24.78 3.98 -13.27
CA ILE A 199 25.23 5.22 -12.63
C ILE A 199 26.56 5.71 -13.23
N ALA A 200 27.47 4.79 -13.57
CA ALA A 200 28.77 5.13 -14.16
C ALA A 200 28.66 5.44 -15.66
N CYS A 201 27.61 4.94 -16.34
CA CYS A 201 27.38 5.17 -17.76
C CYS A 201 25.87 5.42 -18.05
N PRO A 202 25.37 6.66 -17.89
CA PRO A 202 23.94 6.97 -18.04
C PRO A 202 23.33 6.69 -19.42
N SER A 203 24.15 6.40 -20.43
CA SER A 203 23.70 5.95 -21.76
C SER A 203 23.46 4.45 -21.85
N ARG A 204 23.70 3.68 -20.79
CA ARG A 204 23.53 2.23 -20.73
C ARG A 204 22.51 1.85 -19.68
N TYR A 205 21.70 0.87 -20.04
CA TYR A 205 20.63 0.35 -19.20
C TYR A 205 20.80 -1.16 -19.10
N THR A 206 20.69 -1.68 -17.88
CA THR A 206 20.60 -3.11 -17.65
C THR A 206 19.12 -3.47 -17.63
N ILE A 207 18.74 -4.44 -18.46
CA ILE A 207 17.41 -5.05 -18.42
C ILE A 207 17.52 -6.45 -17.83
N ARG A 208 16.66 -6.78 -16.87
CA ARG A 208 16.54 -8.15 -16.31
C ARG A 208 15.12 -8.65 -16.47
N LEU A 209 14.98 -9.81 -17.09
CA LEU A 209 13.73 -10.54 -17.22
C LEU A 209 13.65 -11.59 -16.13
N ASN A 210 12.60 -11.55 -15.32
CA ASN A 210 12.42 -12.47 -14.21
C ASN A 210 11.09 -13.24 -14.33
N ASP A 211 11.06 -14.45 -13.76
CA ASP A 211 9.83 -15.22 -13.58
C ASP A 211 9.00 -14.72 -12.39
N GLU A 212 7.83 -15.33 -12.17
CA GLU A 212 6.92 -15.02 -11.04
C GLU A 212 7.58 -15.14 -9.65
N TYR A 213 8.71 -15.85 -9.53
CA TYR A 213 9.48 -16.03 -8.30
C TYR A 213 10.73 -15.14 -8.26
N HIS A 214 10.79 -14.11 -9.11
CA HIS A 214 11.92 -13.20 -9.27
C HIS A 214 13.24 -13.90 -9.65
N ARG A 215 13.19 -15.07 -10.29
CA ARG A 215 14.40 -15.72 -10.81
C ARG A 215 14.76 -15.15 -12.17
N VAL A 216 16.02 -14.78 -12.35
CA VAL A 216 16.53 -14.21 -13.59
C VAL A 216 16.49 -15.25 -14.71
N LEU A 217 15.70 -14.97 -15.75
CA LEU A 217 15.60 -15.73 -16.98
C LEU A 217 16.61 -15.24 -18.02
N ARG A 218 16.79 -13.92 -18.10
CA ARG A 218 17.68 -13.26 -19.06
C ARG A 218 18.10 -11.90 -18.53
N GLN A 219 19.33 -11.50 -18.84
CA GLN A 219 19.85 -10.17 -18.55
C GLN A 219 20.64 -9.67 -19.75
N ASP A 220 20.40 -8.42 -20.15
CA ASP A 220 21.14 -7.76 -21.23
C ASP A 220 21.51 -6.33 -20.83
N VAL A 221 22.46 -5.74 -21.55
CA VAL A 221 22.78 -4.32 -21.49
C VAL A 221 22.40 -3.72 -22.83
N VAL A 222 21.55 -2.69 -22.79
CA VAL A 222 21.02 -2.01 -23.98
C VAL A 222 21.38 -0.53 -23.95
N ASP A 223 21.40 0.08 -25.13
CA ASP A 223 21.48 1.53 -25.25
C ASP A 223 20.10 2.20 -25.13
N LYS A 224 20.09 3.53 -25.24
CA LYS A 224 18.87 4.33 -25.10
C LYS A 224 17.85 4.11 -26.22
N ASP A 225 18.31 3.90 -27.45
CA ASP A 225 17.42 3.74 -28.60
C ASP A 225 16.79 2.33 -28.59
N GLU A 226 17.58 1.33 -28.21
CA GLU A 226 17.11 -0.04 -27.98
C GLU A 226 16.06 -0.09 -26.85
N LEU A 227 16.33 0.57 -25.72
CA LEU A 227 15.38 0.67 -24.62
C LEU A 227 14.08 1.36 -25.06
N LEU A 228 14.17 2.46 -25.82
CA LEU A 228 12.99 3.18 -26.27
C LEU A 228 12.06 2.32 -27.15
N GLU A 229 12.60 1.53 -28.07
CA GLU A 229 11.79 0.64 -28.91
C GLU A 229 11.17 -0.51 -28.11
N LEU A 230 11.89 -1.00 -27.10
CA LEU A 230 11.38 -1.98 -26.14
C LEU A 230 10.21 -1.41 -25.32
N GLU A 231 10.40 -0.26 -24.69
CA GLU A 231 9.38 0.41 -23.87
C GLU A 231 8.13 0.73 -24.69
N LYS A 232 8.27 1.20 -25.93
CA LYS A 232 7.11 1.42 -26.82
C LYS A 232 6.27 0.17 -27.04
N THR A 233 6.91 -0.99 -27.12
CA THR A 233 6.21 -2.27 -27.30
C THR A 233 5.51 -2.68 -26.01
N LEU A 234 6.18 -2.53 -24.86
CA LEU A 234 5.64 -2.82 -23.54
C LEU A 234 4.40 -1.97 -23.26
N ILE A 235 4.53 -0.64 -23.31
CA ILE A 235 3.44 0.30 -23.01
C ILE A 235 2.34 0.28 -24.07
N ALA A 236 2.50 -0.38 -25.21
CA ALA A 236 1.39 -0.52 -26.16
C ALA A 236 0.41 -1.62 -25.70
N SER A 237 0.85 -2.53 -24.84
CA SER A 237 0.06 -3.66 -24.36
C SER A 237 -0.83 -3.26 -23.18
N PRO A 238 -2.13 -3.62 -23.17
CA PRO A 238 -3.03 -3.30 -22.07
C PRO A 238 -2.78 -4.12 -20.79
N ASN A 239 -2.03 -5.22 -20.88
CA ASN A 239 -1.71 -6.08 -19.74
C ASN A 239 -0.30 -5.80 -19.18
N VAL A 240 0.37 -4.76 -19.66
CA VAL A 240 1.70 -4.39 -19.17
C VAL A 240 1.60 -3.06 -18.45
N ILE A 241 2.13 -3.02 -17.25
CA ILE A 241 2.25 -1.79 -16.47
C ILE A 241 3.67 -1.50 -16.08
N PHE A 242 3.92 -0.27 -15.66
CA PHE A 242 5.19 0.16 -15.12
C PHE A 242 5.03 0.56 -13.66
N GLN A 243 5.91 0.03 -12.82
CA GLN A 243 6.04 0.39 -11.43
C GLN A 243 7.44 0.95 -11.21
N SER A 244 7.52 2.20 -10.79
CA SER A 244 8.78 2.83 -10.40
C SER A 244 9.33 2.17 -9.14
N THR A 245 10.63 2.33 -8.89
CA THR A 245 11.25 1.88 -7.64
C THR A 245 10.76 2.66 -6.41
N PHE A 246 10.02 3.76 -6.60
CA PHE A 246 9.45 4.55 -5.53
C PHE A 246 8.00 4.13 -5.28
N THR A 247 7.84 3.05 -4.54
CA THR A 247 6.55 2.61 -4.01
C THR A 247 6.42 3.08 -2.58
N ASP A 248 5.26 3.63 -2.23
CA ASP A 248 4.97 4.06 -0.86
C ASP A 248 4.12 2.98 -0.17
N ALA A 249 4.19 2.89 1.15
CA ALA A 249 3.43 1.90 1.90
C ALA A 249 3.04 2.46 3.27
N ILE A 250 1.82 2.14 3.70
CA ILE A 250 1.33 2.42 5.04
C ILE A 250 1.13 1.08 5.74
N SER A 251 2.12 0.68 6.54
CA SER A 251 2.14 -0.57 7.30
C SER A 251 1.96 -0.35 8.81
N GLU A 252 2.06 0.91 9.26
CA GLU A 252 2.00 1.27 10.67
C GLU A 252 0.83 2.19 11.01
N LYS A 253 0.38 2.09 12.27
CA LYS A 253 -0.51 3.05 12.89
C LYS A 253 0.19 4.40 12.94
N VAL A 254 -0.62 5.44 12.85
CA VAL A 254 -0.18 6.81 13.12
C VAL A 254 0.43 6.86 14.53
N GLY A 255 1.70 7.24 14.62
CA GLY A 255 2.38 7.41 15.90
C GLY A 255 1.61 8.40 16.78
N LEU A 256 0.94 7.90 17.82
CA LEU A 256 0.48 8.74 18.91
C LEU A 256 1.74 9.40 19.47
N GLY A 257 1.81 10.73 19.41
CA GLY A 257 2.94 11.48 19.97
C GLY A 257 3.28 10.97 21.37
N THR A 258 4.56 10.99 21.72
CA THR A 258 5.18 10.34 22.90
C THR A 258 4.52 10.63 24.26
N GLY A 259 3.56 11.56 24.35
CA GLY A 259 2.76 11.83 25.54
C GLY A 259 1.42 11.07 25.65
N GLU A 260 0.84 10.56 24.56
CA GLU A 260 -0.47 9.86 24.60
C GLU A 260 -0.34 8.33 24.75
N SER A 261 0.86 7.77 24.47
CA SER A 261 1.14 6.34 24.48
C SER A 261 1.11 5.69 25.88
N GLU A 262 1.62 6.36 26.92
CA GLU A 262 1.62 5.78 28.28
C GLU A 262 0.22 5.77 28.92
N ASP A 263 -0.54 6.85 28.77
CA ASP A 263 -1.91 6.94 29.29
C ASP A 263 -2.84 5.96 28.55
N ALA A 264 -2.71 5.83 27.23
CA ALA A 264 -3.47 4.87 26.45
C ALA A 264 -3.13 3.41 26.82
N ARG A 265 -1.84 3.10 27.04
CA ARG A 265 -1.37 1.79 27.53
C ARG A 265 -1.93 1.47 28.91
N ARG A 266 -1.84 2.43 29.85
CA ARG A 266 -2.36 2.27 31.20
C ARG A 266 -3.87 2.06 31.18
N ILE A 267 -4.60 2.82 30.38
CA ILE A 267 -6.06 2.64 30.22
C ILE A 267 -6.38 1.26 29.63
N HIS A 268 -5.66 0.80 28.60
CA HIS A 268 -5.87 -0.54 28.02
C HIS A 268 -5.58 -1.68 29.01
N GLU A 269 -4.53 -1.55 29.81
CA GLU A 269 -4.19 -2.51 30.86
C GLU A 269 -5.26 -2.54 31.96
N GLU A 270 -5.74 -1.36 32.39
CA GLU A 270 -6.82 -1.25 33.36
C GLU A 270 -8.15 -1.82 32.84
N ILE A 271 -8.49 -1.62 31.56
CA ILE A 271 -9.66 -2.25 30.95
C ILE A 271 -9.48 -3.77 30.90
N GLY A 272 -8.27 -4.27 30.61
CA GLY A 272 -7.94 -5.70 30.67
C GLY A 272 -8.13 -6.31 32.05
N ASN A 273 -7.69 -5.60 33.09
CA ASN A 273 -7.85 -5.97 34.50
C ASN A 273 -9.32 -5.92 34.94
N PHE A 274 -10.08 -4.94 34.45
CA PHE A 274 -11.52 -4.87 34.63
C PHE A 274 -12.21 -6.10 34.04
N ILE A 275 -11.90 -6.50 32.80
CA ILE A 275 -12.51 -7.67 32.16
C ILE A 275 -12.24 -8.94 32.97
N GLU A 276 -11.05 -9.09 33.55
CA GLU A 276 -10.72 -10.24 34.38
C GLU A 276 -11.39 -10.27 35.75
N SER A 277 -11.60 -9.09 36.34
CA SER A 277 -12.25 -8.96 37.65
C SER A 277 -13.78 -8.89 37.56
N ALA A 278 -14.34 -8.60 36.39
CA ALA A 278 -15.77 -8.56 36.16
C ALA A 278 -16.40 -9.95 36.33
N ALA A 279 -17.57 -10.01 36.98
CA ALA A 279 -18.33 -11.24 37.19
C ALA A 279 -19.03 -11.71 35.90
N LEU A 280 -18.24 -12.07 34.89
CA LEU A 280 -18.67 -12.47 33.56
C LEU A 280 -18.34 -13.94 33.26
N PRO A 281 -19.19 -14.63 32.47
CA PRO A 281 -18.85 -15.94 31.93
C PRO A 281 -17.48 -15.93 31.24
N LEU A 282 -16.76 -17.04 31.33
CA LEU A 282 -15.40 -17.15 30.80
C LEU A 282 -15.35 -16.84 29.30
N GLU A 283 -16.35 -17.29 28.56
CA GLU A 283 -16.53 -17.10 27.12
C GLU A 283 -16.75 -15.62 26.78
N THR A 284 -17.51 -14.90 27.60
CA THR A 284 -17.74 -13.45 27.44
C THR A 284 -16.46 -12.66 27.73
N ARG A 285 -15.69 -13.03 28.75
CA ARG A 285 -14.38 -12.40 29.03
C ARG A 285 -13.39 -12.60 27.89
N ARG A 286 -13.35 -13.82 27.34
CA ARG A 286 -12.52 -14.12 26.16
C ARG A 286 -12.94 -13.28 24.96
N LEU A 287 -14.24 -13.19 24.68
CA LEU A 287 -14.75 -12.39 23.57
C LEU A 287 -14.40 -10.90 23.73
N LEU A 288 -14.62 -10.32 24.91
CA LEU A 288 -14.27 -8.92 25.20
C LEU A 288 -12.76 -8.66 25.08
N LYS A 289 -11.92 -9.62 25.50
CA LYS A 289 -10.47 -9.53 25.31
C LYS A 289 -10.06 -9.63 23.84
N VAL A 290 -10.75 -10.46 23.06
CA VAL A 290 -10.50 -10.53 21.61
C VAL A 290 -10.87 -9.21 20.95
N MET A 291 -12.04 -8.65 21.27
CA MET A 291 -12.48 -7.34 20.76
C MET A 291 -11.49 -6.22 21.12
N LEU A 292 -11.01 -6.20 22.37
CA LEU A 292 -10.13 -5.14 22.87
C LEU A 292 -8.66 -5.29 22.41
N PHE A 293 -8.10 -6.50 22.43
CA PHE A 293 -6.65 -6.73 22.25
C PHE A 293 -6.27 -7.40 20.93
N HIS A 294 -7.22 -7.99 20.20
CA HIS A 294 -6.96 -8.72 18.96
C HIS A 294 -7.59 -8.06 17.74
N GLU A 295 -8.82 -7.54 17.86
CA GLU A 295 -9.55 -6.90 16.77
C GLU A 295 -9.42 -5.36 16.79
N CYS A 296 -8.99 -4.75 17.90
CA CYS A 296 -8.94 -3.28 18.08
C CYS A 296 -10.21 -2.57 17.57
N ASP A 297 -11.37 -3.21 17.77
CA ASP A 297 -12.68 -2.65 17.44
C ASP A 297 -13.27 -2.04 18.71
N GLU A 298 -12.78 -0.84 19.03
CA GLU A 298 -13.20 -0.10 20.22
C GLU A 298 -14.71 0.18 20.20
N GLU A 299 -15.32 0.39 19.03
CA GLU A 299 -16.75 0.62 18.91
C GLU A 299 -17.56 -0.65 19.22
N LEU A 300 -17.16 -1.80 18.68
CA LEU A 300 -17.78 -3.08 19.00
C LEU A 300 -17.59 -3.45 20.47
N PHE A 301 -16.39 -3.21 21.01
CA PHE A 301 -16.09 -3.39 22.43
C PHE A 301 -17.01 -2.53 23.30
N LEU A 302 -17.07 -1.21 23.06
CA LEU A 302 -17.90 -0.28 23.82
C LEU A 302 -19.39 -0.59 23.67
N SER A 303 -19.85 -0.94 22.46
CA SER A 303 -21.24 -1.38 22.22
C SER A 303 -21.57 -2.65 23.01
N THR A 304 -20.62 -3.60 23.08
CA THR A 304 -20.79 -4.85 23.82
C THR A 304 -20.80 -4.60 25.32
N ILE A 305 -19.90 -3.76 25.84
CA ILE A 305 -19.89 -3.31 27.26
C ILE A 305 -21.21 -2.66 27.63
N GLN A 306 -21.76 -1.78 26.78
CA GLN A 306 -23.04 -1.13 27.01
C GLN A 306 -24.21 -2.13 26.99
N LYS A 307 -24.23 -3.08 26.04
CA LYS A 307 -25.26 -4.14 25.98
C LYS A 307 -25.21 -5.08 27.18
N LEU A 308 -24.04 -5.28 27.77
CA LEU A 308 -23.85 -6.06 29.00
C LEU A 308 -24.19 -5.26 30.28
N GLY A 309 -24.52 -3.96 30.16
CA GLY A 309 -24.83 -3.09 31.31
C GLY A 309 -23.61 -2.82 32.19
N LEU A 310 -22.41 -2.83 31.61
CA LEU A 310 -21.14 -2.69 32.33
C LEU A 310 -20.51 -1.30 32.21
N ASP A 311 -21.11 -0.39 31.45
CA ASP A 311 -20.60 0.95 31.14
C ASP A 311 -20.35 1.77 32.41
N ASP A 312 -21.34 1.89 33.29
CA ASP A 312 -21.22 2.62 34.56
C ASP A 312 -20.16 1.99 35.49
N THR A 313 -20.03 0.66 35.44
CA THR A 313 -19.08 -0.10 36.27
C THR A 313 -17.66 0.09 35.75
N LEU A 314 -17.45 0.03 34.44
CA LEU A 314 -16.17 0.28 33.79
C LEU A 314 -15.72 1.73 34.04
N GLN A 315 -16.61 2.71 33.84
CA GLN A 315 -16.30 4.13 34.08
C GLN A 315 -15.96 4.42 35.54
N ARG A 316 -16.58 3.72 36.49
CA ARG A 316 -16.23 3.82 37.92
C ARG A 316 -14.87 3.17 38.19
N TYR A 317 -14.63 1.97 37.68
CA TYR A 317 -13.36 1.26 37.81
C TYR A 317 -12.18 2.08 37.27
N LEU A 318 -12.32 2.69 36.10
CA LEU A 318 -11.28 3.53 35.48
C LEU A 318 -11.06 4.86 36.24
N ARG A 319 -12.06 5.38 36.96
CA ARG A 319 -11.91 6.57 37.81
C ARG A 319 -11.24 6.26 39.14
N GLU A 320 -11.47 5.07 39.68
CA GLU A 320 -10.88 4.61 40.94
C GLU A 320 -9.40 4.19 40.78
N ASN A 321 -8.99 3.79 39.57
CA ASN A 321 -7.61 3.34 39.26
C ASN A 321 -6.81 4.34 38.40
N LYS A 322 -7.30 5.58 38.23
CA LYS A 322 -6.61 6.67 37.52
C LYS A 322 -5.54 7.35 38.38
#